data_AF-X1JH94-F1
#
_entry.id   AF-X1JH94-F1
#
_cell.length_a   1.000
_cell.length_b   1.000
_cell.length_c   1.000
_cell.angle_alpha   90.00
_cell.angle_beta   90.00
_cell.angle_gamma   90.00
#
_symmetry.space_group_name_H-M   'P 1'
#
loop_
_entity.id
_entity.type
_entity.pdbx_description
1 polymer ?
#
loop_
_entity_poly.entity_id
_entity_poly.type
_entity_poly.pdbx_seq_one_letter_code
_entity_poly.pdbx_strand_id
1 'polypeptide(L)'
;MQRNRLNRGLFRLIPRALLLALILLPATSGVAQAAITQLVFITTAQPITAGEASEIMTIQTQDDGYEPADVAADTTINLSSTSAQGKFSLSAVSWVDITSVTITNGSNSVSFYYKDTTAGGPTITAEDDPNGYTGGVWIDDTQPQTIDPASLHHFTLSNISTQTAGTAFSITITAEDEFFNTATSYTGPNSLSDTTGTILPTTTGDFIAGVWADIVTITKAQ
;
A
#
# COMPACT_ATOMS: atom_id res chain seq x y z
N MET A 1 -52.23 24.07 -97.67
CA MET A 1 -50.81 23.62 -97.79
C MET A 1 -50.02 24.40 -96.73
N GLN A 2 -49.01 23.89 -96.01
CA GLN A 2 -48.34 22.58 -96.02
C GLN A 2 -47.89 22.17 -94.58
N ARG A 3 -47.35 20.95 -94.41
CA ARG A 3 -46.95 20.29 -93.14
C ARG A 3 -45.64 20.90 -92.55
N ASN A 4 -45.42 21.07 -91.23
CA ASN A 4 -45.38 20.09 -90.10
C ASN A 4 -44.22 19.07 -90.30
N ARG A 5 -43.13 19.03 -89.50
CA ARG A 5 -43.01 18.98 -88.01
C ARG A 5 -42.18 20.16 -87.41
N LEU A 6 -41.42 20.15 -86.29
CA LEU A 6 -40.79 19.12 -85.40
C LEU A 6 -40.89 19.48 -83.87
N ASN A 7 -40.03 18.95 -82.99
CA ASN A 7 -40.23 18.89 -81.52
C ASN A 7 -38.90 18.80 -80.72
N ARG A 8 -38.77 19.50 -79.57
CA ARG A 8 -38.07 19.07 -78.32
C ARG A 8 -38.08 20.20 -77.25
N GLY A 9 -38.20 19.85 -75.97
CA GLY A 9 -38.02 20.78 -74.83
C GLY A 9 -38.96 20.54 -73.64
N LEU A 10 -38.74 19.47 -72.86
CA LEU A 10 -39.59 19.13 -71.72
C LEU A 10 -38.98 19.63 -70.40
N PHE A 11 -39.60 20.61 -69.74
CA PHE A 11 -39.31 20.96 -68.35
C PHE A 11 -40.60 21.18 -67.55
N ARG A 12 -40.80 20.36 -66.51
CA ARG A 12 -41.87 20.55 -65.51
C ARG A 12 -41.36 21.49 -64.42
N LEU A 13 -42.14 22.51 -64.05
CA LEU A 13 -41.96 23.17 -62.76
C LEU A 13 -42.48 22.26 -61.65
N ILE A 14 -41.67 22.10 -60.59
CA ILE A 14 -42.06 21.44 -59.34
C ILE A 14 -42.28 22.56 -58.31
N PRO A 15 -43.39 22.57 -57.54
CA PRO A 15 -43.61 23.58 -56.50
C PRO A 15 -42.58 23.43 -55.37
N ARG A 16 -42.17 24.56 -54.78
CA ARG A 16 -41.14 24.62 -53.75
C ARG A 16 -41.65 23.97 -52.46
N ALA A 17 -41.01 22.89 -52.01
CA ALA A 17 -41.23 22.37 -50.67
C ALA A 17 -40.66 23.33 -49.62
N LEU A 18 -41.37 23.48 -48.49
CA LEU A 18 -40.88 24.21 -47.32
C LEU A 18 -39.83 23.36 -46.62
N LEU A 19 -38.55 23.69 -46.79
CA LEU A 19 -37.46 22.98 -46.11
C LEU A 19 -37.42 23.41 -44.64
N LEU A 20 -38.15 22.68 -43.78
CA LEU A 20 -38.04 22.83 -42.34
C LEU A 20 -36.67 22.28 -41.91
N ALA A 21 -35.71 23.18 -41.70
CA ALA A 21 -34.38 22.83 -41.23
C ALA A 21 -34.45 22.39 -39.76
N LEU A 22 -34.70 21.11 -39.54
CA LEU A 22 -34.54 20.47 -38.24
C LEU A 22 -33.04 20.53 -37.90
N ILE A 23 -32.65 21.53 -37.10
CA ILE A 23 -31.32 21.59 -36.51
C ILE A 23 -31.24 20.42 -35.52
N LEU A 24 -30.65 19.32 -35.98
CA LEU A 24 -30.25 18.23 -35.12
C LEU A 24 -29.08 18.75 -34.27
N LEU A 25 -29.41 19.37 -33.14
CA LEU A 25 -28.46 19.53 -32.04
C LEU A 25 -27.85 18.15 -31.81
N PRO A 26 -26.51 18.02 -31.78
CA PRO A 26 -25.89 16.73 -31.51
C PRO A 26 -26.38 16.29 -30.13
N ALA A 27 -27.14 15.20 -30.10
CA ALA A 27 -27.47 14.55 -28.84
C ALA A 27 -26.15 14.09 -28.24
N THR A 28 -25.69 14.81 -27.22
CA THR A 28 -24.58 14.38 -26.38
C THR A 28 -25.06 13.19 -25.58
N SER A 29 -25.03 12.02 -26.21
CA SER A 29 -25.21 10.71 -25.60
C SER A 29 -24.01 10.41 -24.71
N GLY A 30 -23.77 11.26 -23.72
CA GLY A 30 -22.95 10.93 -22.58
C GLY A 30 -23.59 9.73 -21.92
N VAL A 31 -22.87 8.61 -21.92
CA VAL A 31 -23.18 7.50 -21.02
C VAL A 31 -23.18 8.10 -19.62
N ALA A 32 -24.23 7.87 -18.84
CA ALA A 32 -24.24 8.31 -17.45
C ALA A 32 -23.05 7.63 -16.75
N GLN A 33 -22.18 8.44 -16.15
CA GLN A 33 -21.01 7.97 -15.42
C GLN A 33 -21.45 6.95 -14.36
N ALA A 34 -20.80 5.80 -14.32
CA ALA A 34 -21.14 4.74 -13.37
C ALA A 34 -21.02 5.28 -11.94
N ALA A 35 -21.99 4.94 -11.09
CA ALA A 35 -21.98 5.38 -9.70
C ALA A 35 -20.93 4.56 -8.95
N ILE A 36 -19.85 5.20 -8.53
CA ILE A 36 -18.84 4.57 -7.67
C ILE A 36 -19.52 4.14 -6.36
N THR A 37 -19.28 2.89 -5.95
CA THR A 37 -19.81 2.31 -4.70
C THR A 37 -18.71 1.76 -3.79
N GLN A 38 -17.46 1.67 -4.25
CA GLN A 38 -16.36 1.09 -3.48
C GLN A 38 -14.99 1.60 -3.94
N LEU A 39 -14.06 1.62 -2.98
CA LEU A 39 -12.62 1.64 -3.24
C LEU A 39 -12.12 0.19 -3.30
N VAL A 40 -11.07 -0.08 -4.05
CA VAL A 40 -10.42 -1.41 -4.15
C VAL A 40 -8.91 -1.25 -4.31
N PHE A 41 -8.14 -1.99 -3.52
CA PHE A 41 -6.71 -2.21 -3.75
C PHE A 41 -6.49 -3.18 -4.92
N ILE A 42 -6.08 -2.64 -6.08
CA ILE A 42 -5.82 -3.44 -7.29
C ILE A 42 -4.38 -3.99 -7.36
N THR A 43 -3.53 -3.61 -6.40
CA THR A 43 -2.22 -4.23 -6.13
C THR A 43 -2.34 -5.26 -5.02
N THR A 44 -1.64 -6.39 -5.10
CA THR A 44 -1.63 -7.40 -4.03
C THR A 44 -0.83 -6.98 -2.81
N ALA A 45 -1.20 -7.51 -1.64
CA ALA A 45 -0.38 -7.48 -0.44
C ALA A 45 1.02 -8.06 -0.68
N GLN A 46 2.02 -7.51 0.01
CA GLN A 46 3.45 -7.76 -0.24
C GLN A 46 4.27 -7.80 1.08
N PRO A 47 5.42 -8.50 1.10
CA PRO A 47 6.43 -8.33 2.14
C PRO A 47 7.21 -7.03 1.89
N ILE A 48 7.48 -6.27 2.96
CA ILE A 48 8.26 -5.03 2.93
C ILE A 48 9.29 -5.11 4.05
N THR A 49 10.56 -4.86 3.76
CA THR A 49 11.60 -4.80 4.81
C THR A 49 11.40 -3.55 5.68
N ALA A 50 11.50 -3.68 7.00
CA ALA A 50 11.47 -2.54 7.91
C ALA A 50 12.49 -1.46 7.49
N GLY A 51 12.06 -0.20 7.50
CA GLY A 51 12.83 0.95 7.02
C GLY A 51 12.77 1.19 5.50
N GLU A 52 12.42 0.18 4.68
CA GLU A 52 12.34 0.31 3.23
C GLU A 52 10.96 0.73 2.73
N ALA A 53 10.90 1.19 1.48
CA ALA A 53 9.64 1.49 0.81
C ALA A 53 9.07 0.24 0.14
N SER A 54 7.74 0.13 0.10
CA SER A 54 7.02 -0.89 -0.66
C SER A 54 7.30 -0.79 -2.18
N GLU A 55 6.95 -1.84 -2.93
CA GLU A 55 6.57 -1.67 -4.33
C GLU A 55 5.33 -0.77 -4.44
N ILE A 56 5.03 -0.27 -5.65
CA ILE A 56 3.92 0.65 -5.87
C ILE A 56 2.57 0.02 -5.48
N MET A 57 1.83 0.71 -4.62
CA MET A 57 0.46 0.38 -4.23
C MET A 57 -0.53 1.22 -5.05
N THR A 58 -1.66 0.64 -5.47
CA THR A 58 -2.67 1.37 -6.25
C THR A 58 -4.08 1.05 -5.75
N ILE A 59 -4.85 2.11 -5.53
CA ILE A 59 -6.30 2.03 -5.25
C ILE A 59 -7.10 2.48 -6.47
N GLN A 60 -8.29 1.92 -6.61
CA GLN A 60 -9.23 2.22 -7.70
C GLN A 60 -10.65 2.42 -7.16
N THR A 61 -11.39 3.36 -7.74
CA THR A 61 -12.84 3.53 -7.56
C THR A 61 -13.59 2.62 -8.53
N GLN A 62 -14.53 1.83 -8.02
CA GLN A 62 -15.34 0.89 -8.80
C GLN A 62 -16.84 1.04 -8.53
N ASP A 63 -17.65 0.61 -9.50
CA ASP A 63 -19.11 0.53 -9.39
C ASP A 63 -19.59 -0.78 -8.72
N ASP A 64 -20.91 -1.00 -8.69
CA ASP A 64 -21.52 -2.21 -8.12
C ASP A 64 -21.34 -3.47 -8.98
N GLY A 65 -20.78 -3.32 -10.19
CA GLY A 65 -20.30 -4.40 -11.06
C GLY A 65 -18.85 -4.81 -10.81
N TYR A 66 -18.11 -4.10 -9.93
CA TYR A 66 -16.65 -4.19 -9.77
C TYR A 66 -15.86 -3.73 -11.00
N GLU A 67 -16.44 -2.87 -11.85
CA GLU A 67 -15.75 -2.28 -12.99
C GLU A 67 -15.22 -0.86 -12.65
N PRO A 68 -14.11 -0.40 -13.26
CA PRO A 68 -13.53 0.91 -12.98
C PRO A 68 -14.48 2.07 -13.31
N ALA A 69 -14.71 2.95 -12.33
CA ALA A 69 -15.58 4.12 -12.46
C ALA A 69 -14.80 5.40 -12.12
N ASP A 70 -14.66 6.31 -13.09
CA ASP A 70 -13.92 7.56 -12.92
C ASP A 70 -14.63 8.52 -11.95
N VAL A 71 -13.87 9.33 -11.21
CA VAL A 71 -14.41 10.38 -10.33
C VAL A 71 -14.85 11.63 -11.13
N ALA A 72 -15.90 12.32 -10.67
CA ALA A 72 -16.48 13.49 -11.34
C ALA A 72 -15.90 14.85 -10.89
N ALA A 73 -15.00 14.83 -9.90
CA ALA A 73 -14.25 15.96 -9.36
C ALA A 73 -12.93 15.41 -8.78
N ASP A 74 -12.00 16.28 -8.35
CA ASP A 74 -10.80 15.80 -7.64
C ASP A 74 -11.20 15.26 -6.26
N THR A 75 -11.07 13.95 -6.07
CA THR A 75 -11.50 13.23 -4.86
C THR A 75 -10.29 12.88 -3.98
N THR A 76 -10.39 13.10 -2.67
CA THR A 76 -9.28 12.88 -1.71
C THR A 76 -9.51 11.60 -0.92
N ILE A 77 -8.69 10.59 -1.14
CA ILE A 77 -8.72 9.33 -0.38
C ILE A 77 -7.70 9.41 0.75
N ASN A 78 -8.15 9.19 1.97
CA ASN A 78 -7.36 9.22 3.19
C ASN A 78 -6.73 7.85 3.39
N LEU A 79 -5.49 7.83 3.88
CA LEU A 79 -4.68 6.63 4.06
C LEU A 79 -4.31 6.51 5.53
N SER A 80 -4.71 5.40 6.16
CA SER A 80 -4.39 5.10 7.55
C SER A 80 -3.78 3.70 7.69
N SER A 81 -3.09 3.46 8.80
CA SER A 81 -2.47 2.17 9.10
C SER A 81 -2.64 1.82 10.57
N THR A 82 -2.78 0.53 10.88
CA THR A 82 -2.79 0.03 12.27
C THR A 82 -1.41 0.10 12.93
N SER A 83 -0.33 0.37 12.19
CA SER A 83 0.99 0.68 12.75
C SER A 83 1.15 2.18 12.97
N ALA A 84 1.53 2.57 14.19
CA ALA A 84 1.89 3.95 14.51
C ALA A 84 3.16 4.42 13.75
N GLN A 85 4.03 3.47 13.40
CA GLN A 85 5.25 3.73 12.64
C GLN A 85 5.01 3.79 11.13
N GLY A 86 3.92 3.20 10.62
CA GLY A 86 3.51 3.26 9.22
C GLY A 86 3.35 4.68 8.65
N LYS A 87 3.87 4.91 7.44
CA LYS A 87 3.82 6.18 6.69
C LYS A 87 3.53 5.92 5.22
N PHE A 88 2.97 6.92 4.54
CA PHE A 88 2.68 6.88 3.10
C PHE A 88 3.45 7.96 2.34
N SER A 89 3.73 7.75 1.06
CA SER A 89 4.27 8.80 0.18
C SER A 89 3.90 8.58 -1.29
N LEU A 90 3.99 9.65 -2.10
CA LEU A 90 3.91 9.58 -3.57
C LEU A 90 5.24 9.14 -4.22
N SER A 91 6.31 8.96 -3.45
CA SER A 91 7.61 8.50 -3.97
C SER A 91 8.33 7.57 -2.98
N ALA A 92 8.75 6.39 -3.46
CA ALA A 92 9.64 5.50 -2.74
C ALA A 92 11.03 6.10 -2.43
N VAL A 93 11.46 7.11 -3.20
CA VAL A 93 12.84 7.65 -3.15
C VAL A 93 12.88 9.06 -2.55
N SER A 94 12.08 9.99 -3.09
CA SER A 94 11.96 11.36 -2.57
C SER A 94 10.86 11.40 -1.51
N TRP A 95 11.07 10.65 -0.42
CA TRP A 95 10.05 10.39 0.58
C TRP A 95 9.57 11.67 1.28
N VAL A 96 8.27 11.90 1.22
CA VAL A 96 7.54 12.94 1.95
C VAL A 96 6.27 12.32 2.52
N ASP A 97 6.10 12.38 3.84
CA ASP A 97 4.94 11.80 4.51
C ASP A 97 3.63 12.46 4.05
N ILE A 98 2.64 11.63 3.69
CA ILE A 98 1.27 12.03 3.40
C ILE A 98 0.28 11.21 4.25
N THR A 99 -0.92 11.74 4.45
CA THR A 99 -2.07 11.04 5.07
C THR A 99 -3.23 10.86 4.10
N SER A 100 -3.08 11.31 2.86
CA SER A 100 -4.10 11.18 1.81
C SER A 100 -3.46 11.31 0.42
N VAL A 101 -4.21 10.87 -0.59
CA VAL A 101 -3.91 10.92 -2.02
C VAL A 101 -5.12 11.47 -2.78
N THR A 102 -4.93 11.99 -3.99
CA THR A 102 -6.04 12.54 -4.80
C THR A 102 -6.21 11.73 -6.09
N ILE A 103 -7.40 11.18 -6.29
CA ILE A 103 -7.83 10.72 -7.61
C ILE A 103 -8.34 11.96 -8.36
N THR A 104 -7.70 12.29 -9.48
CA THR A 104 -8.05 13.48 -10.26
C THR A 104 -9.33 13.29 -11.08
N ASN A 105 -10.07 14.37 -11.29
CA ASN A 105 -11.29 14.39 -12.11
C ASN A 105 -11.09 13.70 -13.48
N GLY A 106 -11.98 12.74 -13.81
CA GLY A 106 -11.88 11.94 -15.04
C GLY A 106 -10.81 10.84 -14.97
N SER A 107 -10.46 10.38 -13.76
CA SER A 107 -9.64 9.20 -13.50
C SER A 107 -10.31 8.30 -12.45
N ASN A 108 -10.00 7.01 -12.44
CA ASN A 108 -10.54 6.04 -11.48
C ASN A 108 -9.52 5.52 -10.46
N SER A 109 -8.26 5.95 -10.51
CA SER A 109 -7.19 5.34 -9.70
C SER A 109 -6.07 6.31 -9.36
N VAL A 110 -5.38 6.01 -8.26
CA VAL A 110 -4.18 6.73 -7.80
C VAL A 110 -3.22 5.75 -7.10
N SER A 111 -1.93 6.01 -7.23
CA SER A 111 -0.87 5.16 -6.70
C SER A 111 0.00 5.88 -5.66
N PHE A 112 0.52 5.11 -4.71
CA PHE A 112 1.37 5.56 -3.62
C PHE A 112 2.32 4.44 -3.15
N TYR A 113 3.10 4.73 -2.11
CA TYR A 113 4.03 3.81 -1.48
C TYR A 113 3.80 3.82 0.04
N TYR A 114 4.07 2.68 0.69
CA TYR A 114 4.06 2.54 2.15
C TYR A 114 5.47 2.30 2.68
N LYS A 115 5.70 2.69 3.94
CA LYS A 115 6.93 2.43 4.69
C LYS A 115 6.57 2.23 6.15
N ASP A 116 7.21 1.26 6.80
CA ASP A 116 7.07 1.01 8.23
C ASP A 116 8.46 0.72 8.83
N THR A 117 8.62 0.90 10.14
CA THR A 117 9.81 0.51 10.90
C THR A 117 9.51 -0.55 11.96
N THR A 118 8.24 -0.91 12.17
CA THR A 118 7.83 -2.00 13.06
C THR A 118 7.51 -3.26 12.26
N ALA A 119 8.28 -4.33 12.49
CA ALA A 119 8.02 -5.64 11.92
C ALA A 119 6.72 -6.25 12.47
N GLY A 120 5.95 -6.93 11.61
CA GLY A 120 4.64 -7.48 11.94
C GLY A 120 3.65 -7.45 10.78
N GLY A 121 2.35 -7.43 11.11
CA GLY A 121 1.26 -7.44 10.12
C GLY A 121 0.35 -6.21 10.23
N PRO A 122 0.77 -5.01 9.80
CA PRO A 122 -0.10 -3.85 9.76
C PRO A 122 -1.19 -4.01 8.69
N THR A 123 -2.36 -3.45 8.96
CA THR A 123 -3.41 -3.26 7.94
C THR A 123 -3.43 -1.80 7.53
N ILE A 124 -3.46 -1.55 6.23
CA ILE A 124 -3.63 -0.23 5.60
C ILE A 124 -5.10 -0.09 5.21
N THR A 125 -5.71 1.07 5.45
CA THR A 125 -7.07 1.41 5.02
C THR A 125 -7.03 2.58 4.04
N ALA A 126 -7.91 2.55 3.04
CA ALA A 126 -8.18 3.66 2.13
C ALA A 126 -9.66 4.07 2.23
N GLU A 127 -9.93 5.31 2.65
CA GLU A 127 -11.28 5.83 2.98
C GLU A 127 -11.55 7.22 2.39
N ASP A 128 -12.77 7.50 1.92
CA ASP A 128 -13.09 8.77 1.21
C ASP A 128 -13.34 9.97 2.14
N ASP A 129 -14.05 9.77 3.26
CA ASP A 129 -14.35 10.83 4.25
C ASP A 129 -14.07 10.36 5.68
N PRO A 130 -13.07 10.93 6.39
CA PRO A 130 -12.68 10.49 7.73
C PRO A 130 -13.52 11.15 8.84
N ASN A 131 -14.50 11.99 8.51
CA ASN A 131 -15.35 12.71 9.47
C ASN A 131 -16.81 12.24 9.50
N GLY A 132 -17.26 11.54 8.45
CA GLY A 132 -18.47 10.74 8.46
C GLY A 132 -19.75 11.45 8.00
N TYR A 133 -20.07 11.24 6.71
CA TYR A 133 -21.42 11.16 6.14
C TYR A 133 -22.27 12.45 6.09
N THR A 134 -22.55 12.91 4.87
CA THR A 134 -23.95 13.27 4.47
C THR A 134 -24.28 12.88 3.01
N GLY A 135 -24.14 11.60 2.66
CA GLY A 135 -24.90 11.01 1.53
C GLY A 135 -24.15 10.71 0.23
N GLY A 136 -23.16 9.82 0.30
CA GLY A 136 -22.50 9.19 -0.85
C GLY A 136 -21.48 8.21 -0.29
N VAL A 137 -21.85 6.93 -0.19
CA VAL A 137 -21.05 5.94 0.56
C VAL A 137 -20.30 5.08 -0.42
N TRP A 138 -18.98 5.17 -0.41
CA TRP A 138 -18.13 4.14 -0.95
C TRP A 138 -17.79 3.16 0.17
N ILE A 139 -17.72 1.87 -0.17
CA ILE A 139 -17.15 0.86 0.72
C ILE A 139 -15.64 1.09 0.73
N ASP A 140 -15.09 1.43 1.90
CA ASP A 140 -13.66 1.55 2.13
C ASP A 140 -12.98 0.17 2.01
N ASP A 141 -11.73 0.13 1.55
CA ASP A 141 -10.97 -1.12 1.43
C ASP A 141 -9.75 -1.15 2.35
N THR A 142 -9.35 -2.36 2.71
CA THR A 142 -8.27 -2.64 3.66
C THR A 142 -7.31 -3.69 3.12
N GLN A 143 -6.01 -3.38 3.12
CA GLN A 143 -4.96 -4.30 2.72
C GLN A 143 -4.02 -4.63 3.89
N PRO A 144 -3.96 -5.89 4.37
CA PRO A 144 -2.89 -6.31 5.26
C PRO A 144 -1.56 -6.35 4.49
N GLN A 145 -0.47 -5.92 5.13
CA GLN A 145 0.90 -6.10 4.64
C GLN A 145 1.69 -6.97 5.60
N THR A 146 2.85 -7.47 5.16
CA THR A 146 3.85 -8.09 6.05
C THR A 146 5.07 -7.17 6.10
N ILE A 147 5.47 -6.74 7.30
CA ILE A 147 6.73 -6.02 7.51
C ILE A 147 7.73 -7.02 8.08
N ASP A 148 8.71 -7.38 7.27
CA ASP A 148 9.81 -8.24 7.66
C ASP A 148 10.89 -7.42 8.39
N PRO A 149 11.53 -7.95 9.46
CA PRO A 149 12.66 -7.29 10.11
C PRO A 149 13.79 -6.98 9.13
N ALA A 150 14.49 -5.86 9.33
CA ALA A 150 15.68 -5.55 8.55
C ALA A 150 16.87 -6.44 8.95
N SER A 151 18.00 -6.26 8.27
CA SER A 151 19.23 -7.01 8.59
C SER A 151 19.71 -6.71 10.01
N LEU A 152 20.31 -7.72 10.66
CA LEU A 152 20.97 -7.59 11.95
C LEU A 152 21.87 -6.34 12.02
N HIS A 153 21.59 -5.49 13.01
CA HIS A 153 22.40 -4.33 13.36
C HIS A 153 23.14 -4.54 14.70
N HIS A 154 22.47 -5.12 15.70
CA HIS A 154 23.02 -5.26 17.05
C HIS A 154 22.44 -6.46 17.83
N PHE A 155 23.00 -6.74 19.00
CA PHE A 155 22.47 -7.74 19.93
C PHE A 155 22.08 -7.10 21.26
N THR A 156 20.92 -7.47 21.79
CA THR A 156 20.50 -7.12 23.15
C THR A 156 20.59 -8.33 24.06
N LEU A 157 20.81 -8.10 25.36
CA LEU A 157 20.73 -9.12 26.40
C LEU A 157 19.51 -8.82 27.27
N SER A 158 18.70 -9.85 27.55
CA SER A 158 17.67 -9.76 28.58
C SER A 158 18.29 -9.46 29.95
N ASN A 159 17.58 -8.71 30.80
CA ASN A 159 18.10 -8.25 32.09
C ASN A 159 18.52 -9.42 33.02
N ILE A 160 19.82 -9.54 33.26
CA ILE A 160 20.42 -10.55 34.15
C ILE A 160 20.45 -9.98 35.58
N SER A 161 19.83 -10.69 36.53
CA SER A 161 19.89 -10.35 37.97
C SER A 161 21.23 -10.76 38.61
N THR A 162 21.45 -10.43 39.88
CA THR A 162 22.67 -10.85 40.62
C THR A 162 22.81 -12.38 40.68
N GLN A 163 23.91 -12.91 40.14
CA GLN A 163 24.22 -14.35 40.13
C GLN A 163 25.26 -14.74 41.18
N THR A 164 25.30 -16.03 41.52
CA THR A 164 26.32 -16.61 42.42
C THR A 164 27.42 -17.28 41.59
N ALA A 165 28.68 -16.92 41.83
CA ALA A 165 29.82 -17.51 41.11
C ALA A 165 29.84 -19.05 41.25
N GLY A 166 30.07 -19.75 40.13
CA GLY A 166 30.00 -21.22 40.04
C GLY A 166 28.58 -21.80 39.99
N THR A 167 27.54 -20.97 40.11
CA THR A 167 26.15 -21.37 39.86
C THR A 167 25.79 -21.07 38.40
N ALA A 168 25.12 -22.01 37.75
CA ALA A 168 24.67 -21.86 36.37
C ALA A 168 23.36 -21.04 36.30
N PHE A 169 23.21 -20.20 35.28
CA PHE A 169 22.04 -19.34 35.08
C PHE A 169 21.69 -19.18 33.60
N SER A 170 20.41 -18.98 33.29
CA SER A 170 19.94 -18.75 31.93
C SER A 170 20.20 -17.32 31.48
N ILE A 171 20.64 -17.14 30.23
CA ILE A 171 20.64 -15.85 29.53
C ILE A 171 19.89 -15.95 28.21
N THR A 172 19.33 -14.83 27.76
CA THR A 172 18.69 -14.70 26.45
C THR A 172 19.33 -13.53 25.72
N ILE A 173 19.74 -13.78 24.48
CA ILE A 173 20.31 -12.81 23.54
C ILE A 173 19.37 -12.69 22.34
N THR A 174 18.94 -11.47 22.04
CA THR A 174 18.14 -11.16 20.86
C THR A 174 19.04 -10.50 19.81
N ALA A 175 18.95 -10.97 18.57
CA ALA A 175 19.51 -10.33 17.39
C ALA A 175 18.50 -9.29 16.89
N GLU A 176 18.88 -8.02 16.77
CA GLU A 176 17.98 -6.92 16.48
C GLU A 176 18.48 -6.04 15.32
N ASP A 177 17.55 -5.54 14.50
CA ASP A 177 17.82 -4.58 13.45
C ASP A 177 18.04 -3.16 14.00
N GLU A 178 18.15 -2.14 13.12
CA GLU A 178 18.35 -0.75 13.55
C GLU A 178 17.10 -0.09 14.14
N PHE A 179 15.93 -0.73 14.03
CA PHE A 179 14.63 -0.28 14.54
C PHE A 179 14.16 -1.06 15.77
N PHE A 180 15.02 -1.92 16.34
CA PHE A 180 14.74 -2.81 17.48
C PHE A 180 13.71 -3.92 17.18
N ASN A 181 13.53 -4.30 15.91
CA ASN A 181 12.83 -5.54 15.57
C ASN A 181 13.79 -6.73 15.73
N THR A 182 13.30 -7.88 16.20
CA THR A 182 14.09 -9.12 16.18
C THR A 182 14.43 -9.52 14.74
N ALA A 183 15.71 -9.51 14.40
CA ALA A 183 16.23 -9.85 13.07
C ALA A 183 16.14 -11.37 12.83
N THR A 184 14.94 -11.85 12.49
CA THR A 184 14.61 -13.29 12.41
C THR A 184 15.45 -14.08 11.41
N SER A 185 16.03 -13.41 10.42
CA SER A 185 16.96 -13.97 9.44
C SER A 185 18.35 -14.30 10.01
N TYR A 186 18.71 -13.80 11.20
CA TYR A 186 19.95 -14.15 11.85
C TYR A 186 19.86 -15.50 12.58
N THR A 187 20.68 -16.44 12.12
CA THR A 187 20.80 -17.79 12.70
C THR A 187 22.23 -18.16 13.09
N GLY A 188 23.21 -17.27 12.93
CA GLY A 188 24.61 -17.56 13.20
C GLY A 188 24.93 -17.72 14.70
N PRO A 189 26.05 -18.37 15.05
CA PRO A 189 26.57 -18.38 16.40
C PRO A 189 27.44 -17.14 16.70
N ASN A 190 27.51 -16.77 17.97
CA ASN A 190 28.28 -15.65 18.52
C ASN A 190 29.35 -16.13 19.51
N SER A 191 30.38 -15.32 19.73
CA SER A 191 31.33 -15.49 20.83
C SER A 191 30.77 -14.92 22.14
N LEU A 192 30.98 -15.63 23.25
CA LEU A 192 30.60 -15.21 24.60
C LEU A 192 31.84 -14.91 25.45
N SER A 193 31.81 -13.80 26.19
CA SER A 193 32.88 -13.38 27.10
C SER A 193 32.31 -12.64 28.31
N ASP A 194 33.05 -12.70 29.42
CA ASP A 194 32.77 -11.94 30.64
C ASP A 194 34.09 -11.33 31.17
N THR A 195 34.00 -10.34 32.05
CA THR A 195 35.19 -9.62 32.56
C THR A 195 36.11 -10.47 33.44
N THR A 196 35.63 -11.59 34.01
CA THR A 196 36.47 -12.54 34.75
C THR A 196 37.23 -13.52 33.85
N GLY A 197 36.83 -13.61 32.58
CA GLY A 197 37.34 -14.59 31.61
C GLY A 197 37.02 -16.04 31.99
N THR A 198 35.85 -16.31 32.58
CA THR A 198 35.46 -17.64 33.05
C THR A 198 34.05 -18.09 32.69
N ILE A 199 33.34 -17.35 31.83
CA ILE A 199 32.08 -17.81 31.23
C ILE A 199 32.26 -19.10 30.42
N LEU A 200 31.34 -20.04 30.61
CA LEU A 200 31.18 -21.26 29.82
C LEU A 200 29.68 -21.44 29.46
N PRO A 201 29.34 -21.81 28.22
CA PRO A 201 30.22 -21.89 27.04
C PRO A 201 30.78 -20.51 26.61
N THR A 202 31.88 -20.52 25.84
CA THR A 202 32.51 -19.31 25.25
C THR A 202 31.95 -18.95 23.87
N THR A 203 30.91 -19.65 23.42
CA THR A 203 30.15 -19.38 22.19
C THR A 203 28.68 -19.72 22.44
N THR A 204 27.77 -19.07 21.72
CA THR A 204 26.37 -19.52 21.63
C THR A 204 26.27 -20.77 20.75
N GLY A 205 25.08 -21.37 20.71
CA GLY A 205 24.65 -22.15 19.54
C GLY A 205 24.17 -21.23 18.41
N ASP A 206 23.64 -21.84 17.35
CA ASP A 206 22.92 -21.12 16.29
C ASP A 206 21.68 -20.42 16.87
N PHE A 207 21.38 -19.21 16.39
CA PHE A 207 20.18 -18.48 16.78
C PHE A 207 18.95 -19.04 16.05
N ILE A 208 17.80 -19.07 16.71
CA ILE A 208 16.53 -19.53 16.13
C ILE A 208 15.61 -18.31 16.01
N ALA A 209 15.26 -17.95 14.77
CA ALA A 209 14.47 -16.76 14.46
C ALA A 209 15.01 -15.48 15.16
N GLY A 210 16.32 -15.27 15.12
CA GLY A 210 16.96 -14.11 15.75
C GLY A 210 17.06 -14.17 17.28
N VAL A 211 16.76 -15.30 17.94
CA VAL A 211 16.89 -15.45 19.41
C VAL A 211 17.77 -16.65 19.76
N TRP A 212 18.66 -16.48 20.73
CA TRP A 212 19.33 -17.59 21.42
C TRP A 212 19.14 -17.47 22.93
N ALA A 213 18.78 -18.58 23.58
CA ALA A 213 18.62 -18.65 25.03
C ALA A 213 19.15 -19.99 25.54
N ASP A 214 20.07 -19.95 26.50
CA ASP A 214 20.70 -21.15 27.07
C ASP A 214 21.28 -20.85 28.47
N ILE A 215 21.84 -21.88 29.10
CA ILE A 215 22.48 -21.82 30.41
C ILE A 215 23.98 -21.52 30.26
N VAL A 216 24.44 -20.50 30.97
CA VAL A 216 25.86 -20.17 31.14
C VAL A 216 26.31 -20.34 32.59
N THR A 217 27.61 -20.49 32.82
CA THR A 217 28.22 -20.47 34.16
C THR A 217 29.44 -19.56 34.15
N ILE A 218 29.56 -18.68 35.14
CA ILE A 218 30.77 -17.86 35.40
C ILE A 218 31.34 -18.32 36.75
N THR A 219 32.63 -18.67 36.81
CA THR A 219 33.21 -19.37 37.98
C THR A 219 33.89 -18.45 38.99
N LYS A 220 34.01 -17.15 38.71
CA LYS A 220 34.54 -16.11 39.61
C LYS A 220 33.49 -15.03 39.85
N ALA A 221 33.60 -14.35 40.99
CA ALA A 221 32.91 -13.08 41.21
C ALA A 221 33.65 -11.93 40.50
N GLN A 222 32.95 -10.80 40.31
CA GLN A 222 33.47 -9.52 39.84
C GLN A 222 33.56 -8.54 41.01
#